data_AF-A0A367IL82-F1
#
_entry.id   AF-A0A367IL82-F1
#
_cell.length_a   1.000
_cell.length_b   1.000
_cell.length_c   1.000
_cell.angle_alpha   90.00
_cell.angle_beta   90.00
_cell.angle_gamma   90.00
#
_symmetry.space_group_name_H-M   'P 1'
#
loop_
_entity.id
_entity.type
_entity.pdbx_description
1 polymer ?
#
loop_
_entity_poly.entity_id
_entity_poly.type
_entity_poly.pdbx_seq_one_letter_code
_entity_poly.pdbx_strand_id
1 'polypeptide(L)'
;AAIIARRLNAATKEIDNDPKARTAIEKFCESFENEILEDFNKAYADGEPRQMAHCAKVLSEFNGGTSCVQIYVNQHEFFMSNMAMDDMEQMRESEDNANLSNPDLPPPEVDTSLVKLYDDIRITVRREAGIISSVFPQPATVMQVLLQRVFAQSIQNHIEMLLLRSERYSELAYLRTLASTHAETKRLIENLKFYCDKEVPLRDAADINGLPTSASPDETLDRCMDDLFVTYTEGGRYLKKEQESLRKLFGNIVSEFLNAMQQRKITSVRNQSVLTRTLNQISSNSSGIMSPSTPSPLINDSVQYSLSGRDKESSNVVVVDENGFCLLAPDAVLSILNIHAEAIMRCVELEDAQES
;
A
#
# COMPACT_ATOMS: atom_id res chain seq x y z
N ALA A 1 -31.76 -5.61 37.87
CA ALA A 1 -31.66 -4.13 37.84
C ALA A 1 -31.58 -3.60 36.40
N ALA A 2 -30.66 -4.09 35.56
CA ALA A 2 -30.49 -3.67 34.16
C ALA A 2 -31.78 -3.65 33.31
N ILE A 3 -32.56 -4.73 33.31
CA ILE A 3 -33.84 -4.80 32.57
C ILE A 3 -34.84 -3.74 33.07
N ILE A 4 -34.86 -3.48 34.38
CA ILE A 4 -35.74 -2.47 34.98
C ILE A 4 -35.27 -1.09 34.56
N ALA A 5 -33.97 -0.79 34.64
CA ALA A 5 -33.41 0.49 34.20
C ALA A 5 -33.65 0.75 32.70
N ARG A 6 -33.49 -0.26 31.84
CA ARG A 6 -33.82 -0.16 30.40
C ARG A 6 -35.29 0.15 30.15
N ARG A 7 -36.19 -0.57 30.84
CA ARG A 7 -37.64 -0.33 30.73
C ARG A 7 -38.03 1.06 31.27
N LEU A 8 -37.35 1.52 32.31
CA LEU A 8 -37.58 2.82 32.92
C LEU A 8 -37.11 3.96 32.00
N ASN A 9 -35.97 3.79 31.30
CA ASN A 9 -35.47 4.73 30.29
C ASN A 9 -36.32 4.73 28.99
N ALA A 10 -36.89 3.59 28.61
CA ALA A 10 -37.86 3.53 27.51
C ALA A 10 -39.15 4.27 27.86
N ALA A 11 -39.67 4.04 29.08
CA ALA A 11 -40.89 4.68 29.56
C ALA A 11 -40.75 6.22 29.71
N THR A 12 -39.58 6.74 30.08
CA THR A 12 -39.33 8.19 30.14
C THR A 12 -39.31 8.87 28.78
N LYS A 13 -39.11 8.14 27.68
CA LYS A 13 -39.19 8.69 26.32
C LYS A 13 -40.62 8.79 25.81
N GLU A 14 -41.53 7.95 26.31
CA GLU A 14 -42.93 7.89 25.88
C GLU A 14 -43.87 8.77 26.71
N ILE A 15 -43.45 9.17 27.91
CA ILE A 15 -44.28 9.92 28.85
C ILE A 15 -43.83 11.39 28.88
N ASP A 16 -44.76 12.30 28.55
CA ASP A 16 -44.60 13.76 28.56
C ASP A 16 -44.60 14.33 30.00
N ASN A 17 -43.74 13.82 30.88
CA ASN A 17 -43.71 14.22 32.30
C ASN A 17 -42.32 14.64 32.81
N ASP A 18 -42.37 15.72 33.61
CA ASP A 18 -41.34 16.42 34.39
C ASP A 18 -39.88 16.33 33.87
N PRO A 19 -39.33 17.41 33.29
CA PRO A 19 -37.94 17.43 32.83
C PRO A 19 -36.92 17.11 33.94
N LYS A 20 -37.26 17.36 35.21
CA LYS A 20 -36.39 17.02 36.34
C LYS A 20 -36.32 15.51 36.56
N ALA A 21 -37.45 14.81 36.48
CA ALA A 21 -37.50 13.36 36.63
C ALA A 21 -36.75 12.67 35.48
N ARG A 22 -36.93 13.17 34.24
CA ARG A 22 -36.18 12.68 33.08
C ARG A 22 -34.67 12.85 33.25
N THR A 23 -34.22 14.04 33.64
CA THR A 23 -32.79 14.32 33.89
C THR A 23 -32.21 13.43 35.00
N ALA A 24 -32.98 13.19 36.07
CA ALA A 24 -32.56 12.32 37.17
C ALA A 24 -32.40 10.86 36.72
N ILE A 25 -33.31 10.38 35.87
CA ILE A 25 -33.28 9.01 35.33
C ILE A 25 -32.13 8.83 34.33
N GLU A 26 -31.90 9.81 33.44
CA GLU A 26 -30.76 9.82 32.53
C GLU A 26 -29.43 9.76 33.32
N LYS A 27 -29.26 10.61 34.34
CA LYS A 27 -28.07 10.57 35.22
C LYS A 27 -27.89 9.26 35.95
N PHE A 28 -28.98 8.64 36.42
CA PHE A 28 -28.90 7.32 37.07
C PHE A 28 -28.48 6.24 36.07
N CYS A 29 -29.01 6.27 34.84
CA CYS A 29 -28.63 5.35 33.78
C CYS A 29 -27.15 5.48 33.41
N GLU A 30 -26.65 6.72 33.23
CA GLU A 30 -25.25 7.00 32.98
C GLU A 30 -24.35 6.54 34.14
N SER A 31 -24.73 6.84 35.39
CA SER A 31 -23.96 6.42 36.56
C SER A 31 -23.88 4.89 36.67
N PHE A 32 -25.00 4.21 36.45
CA PHE A 32 -25.06 2.76 36.51
C PHE A 32 -24.21 2.12 35.40
N GLU A 33 -24.29 2.66 34.18
CA GLU A 33 -23.47 2.18 33.06
C GLU A 33 -21.98 2.35 33.32
N ASN A 34 -21.56 3.53 33.80
CA ASN A 34 -20.17 3.81 34.12
C ASN A 34 -19.64 2.90 35.22
N GLU A 35 -20.41 2.64 36.28
CA GLU A 35 -20.03 1.73 37.37
C GLU A 35 -19.76 0.30 36.85
N ILE A 36 -20.66 -0.24 36.01
CA ILE A 36 -20.48 -1.59 35.46
C ILE A 36 -19.33 -1.64 34.43
N LEU A 37 -19.06 -0.54 33.71
CA LEU A 37 -17.91 -0.43 32.81
C LEU A 37 -16.58 -0.36 33.57
N GLU A 38 -16.53 0.33 34.71
CA GLU A 38 -15.38 0.34 35.61
C GLU A 38 -15.09 -1.07 36.15
N ASP A 39 -16.13 -1.78 36.59
CA ASP A 39 -16.02 -3.18 37.03
C ASP A 39 -15.53 -4.10 35.90
N PHE A 40 -16.04 -3.91 34.67
CA PHE A 40 -15.58 -4.67 33.50
C PHE A 40 -14.09 -4.45 33.22
N ASN A 41 -13.63 -3.18 33.23
CA ASN A 41 -12.23 -2.85 33.00
C ASN A 41 -11.30 -3.40 34.08
N LYS A 42 -11.75 -3.35 35.33
CA LYS A 42 -11.01 -3.92 36.46
C LYS A 42 -10.90 -5.44 36.32
N ALA A 43 -12.01 -6.11 36.04
CA ALA A 43 -12.02 -7.56 35.81
C ALA A 43 -11.13 -7.96 34.62
N TYR A 44 -11.05 -7.12 33.58
CA TYR A 44 -10.13 -7.33 32.47
C TYR A 44 -8.66 -7.20 32.90
N ALA A 45 -8.31 -6.13 33.61
CA ALA A 45 -6.95 -5.92 34.12
C ALA A 45 -6.50 -7.02 35.09
N ASP A 46 -7.42 -7.55 35.91
CA ASP A 46 -7.17 -8.61 36.87
C ASP A 46 -7.18 -10.02 36.23
N GLY A 47 -7.53 -10.14 34.95
CA GLY A 47 -7.56 -11.43 34.23
C GLY A 47 -8.71 -12.35 34.65
N GLU A 48 -9.87 -11.78 35.01
CA GLU A 48 -11.03 -12.51 35.54
C GLU A 48 -12.19 -12.61 34.53
N PRO A 49 -12.15 -13.58 33.58
CA PRO A 49 -13.12 -13.66 32.48
C PRO A 49 -14.56 -13.89 32.96
N ARG A 50 -14.77 -14.52 34.12
CA ARG A 50 -16.11 -14.74 34.68
C ARG A 50 -16.77 -13.43 35.12
N GLN A 51 -16.00 -12.54 35.73
CA GLN A 51 -16.51 -11.23 36.16
C GLN A 51 -16.75 -10.33 34.94
N MET A 52 -15.83 -10.36 33.96
CA MET A 52 -16.04 -9.71 32.67
C MET A 52 -17.34 -10.19 32.00
N ALA A 53 -17.57 -11.51 31.96
CA ALA A 53 -18.77 -12.09 31.35
C ALA A 53 -20.06 -11.63 32.05
N HIS A 54 -20.02 -11.52 33.38
CA HIS A 54 -21.15 -11.00 34.16
C HIS A 54 -21.45 -9.54 33.78
N CYS A 55 -20.43 -8.68 33.76
CA CYS A 55 -20.58 -7.27 33.42
C CYS A 55 -21.05 -7.10 31.96
N ALA A 56 -20.47 -7.83 31.02
CA ALA A 56 -20.87 -7.81 29.61
C ALA A 56 -22.33 -8.25 29.42
N LYS A 57 -22.80 -9.26 30.18
CA LYS A 57 -24.21 -9.67 30.18
C LYS A 57 -25.12 -8.58 30.72
N VAL A 58 -24.77 -7.96 31.85
CA VAL A 58 -25.55 -6.87 32.47
C VAL A 58 -25.67 -5.69 31.52
N LEU A 59 -24.57 -5.29 30.87
CA LEU A 59 -24.54 -4.21 29.88
C LEU A 59 -25.32 -4.58 28.61
N SER A 60 -25.21 -5.82 28.13
CA SER A 60 -26.00 -6.30 27.00
C SER A 60 -27.51 -6.23 27.25
N GLU A 61 -27.96 -6.63 28.45
CA GLU A 61 -29.36 -6.51 28.86
C GLU A 61 -29.81 -5.04 28.99
N PHE A 62 -28.90 -4.15 29.39
CA PHE A 62 -29.15 -2.72 29.61
C PHE A 62 -29.23 -1.89 28.32
N ASN A 63 -28.20 -1.92 27.47
CA ASN A 63 -28.08 -1.06 26.28
C ASN A 63 -27.70 -1.83 24.99
N GLY A 64 -27.70 -3.16 25.02
CA GLY A 64 -27.23 -3.97 23.89
C GLY A 64 -25.73 -4.26 23.90
N GLY A 65 -24.98 -3.73 24.88
CA GLY A 65 -23.57 -4.05 25.11
C GLY A 65 -22.59 -3.18 24.33
N THR A 66 -23.08 -2.21 23.55
CA THR A 66 -22.28 -1.37 22.64
C THR A 66 -21.10 -0.70 23.34
N SER A 67 -21.32 -0.09 24.50
CA SER A 67 -20.27 0.63 25.24
C SER A 67 -19.17 -0.31 25.77
N CYS A 68 -19.56 -1.52 26.22
CA CYS A 68 -18.63 -2.55 26.67
C CYS A 68 -17.73 -3.02 25.52
N VAL A 69 -18.34 -3.30 24.36
CA VAL A 69 -17.65 -3.70 23.14
C VAL A 69 -16.69 -2.62 22.67
N GLN A 70 -17.13 -1.35 22.64
CA GLN A 70 -16.30 -0.22 22.22
C GLN A 70 -15.07 -0.05 23.13
N ILE A 71 -15.26 -0.07 24.46
CA ILE A 71 -14.14 0.06 25.41
C ILE A 71 -13.15 -1.10 25.24
N TYR A 72 -13.65 -2.33 25.12
CA TYR A 72 -12.81 -3.50 24.93
C TYR A 72 -11.99 -3.43 23.62
N VAL A 73 -12.63 -3.06 22.50
CA VAL A 73 -11.95 -2.94 21.20
C VAL A 73 -10.92 -1.81 21.20
N ASN A 74 -11.25 -0.65 21.77
CA ASN A 74 -10.34 0.50 21.83
C ASN A 74 -9.07 0.22 22.65
N GLN A 75 -9.15 -0.60 23.70
CA GLN A 75 -7.97 -1.00 24.47
C GLN A 75 -7.00 -1.87 23.63
N HIS A 76 -7.54 -2.77 22.82
CA HIS A 76 -6.74 -3.63 21.93
C HIS A 76 -6.14 -2.83 20.77
N GLU A 77 -6.90 -1.88 20.21
CA GLU A 77 -6.41 -0.97 19.18
C GLU A 77 -5.21 -0.16 19.69
N PHE A 78 -5.28 0.39 20.90
CA PHE A 78 -4.16 1.15 21.48
C PHE A 78 -2.91 0.27 21.64
N PHE A 79 -3.09 -0.98 22.06
CA PHE A 79 -2.00 -1.95 22.15
C PHE A 79 -1.34 -2.22 20.80
N MET A 80 -2.14 -2.51 19.76
CA MET A 80 -1.63 -2.76 18.40
C MET A 80 -1.00 -1.51 17.77
N SER A 81 -1.58 -0.34 18.01
CA SER A 81 -1.07 0.94 17.49
C SER A 81 0.27 1.31 18.12
N ASN A 82 0.47 1.02 19.41
CA ASN A 82 1.74 1.28 20.08
C ASN A 82 2.84 0.32 19.62
N MET A 83 2.52 -0.95 19.40
CA MET A 83 3.47 -1.92 18.81
C MET A 83 3.95 -1.46 17.43
N ALA A 84 3.02 -1.00 16.58
CA ALA A 84 3.37 -0.44 15.28
C ALA A 84 4.26 0.81 15.41
N MET A 85 3.98 1.70 16.38
CA MET A 85 4.74 2.94 16.60
C MET A 85 6.18 2.68 17.10
N ASP A 86 6.36 1.76 18.05
CA ASP A 86 7.68 1.40 18.59
C ASP A 86 8.59 0.79 17.51
N ASP A 87 8.04 -0.07 16.64
CA ASP A 87 8.78 -0.64 15.51
C ASP A 87 9.04 0.40 14.40
N MET A 88 8.15 1.39 14.24
CA MET A 88 8.32 2.49 13.28
C MET A 88 9.48 3.43 13.63
N GLU A 89 9.79 3.62 14.91
CA GLU A 89 10.88 4.52 15.32
C GLU A 89 12.26 3.94 14.99
N GLN A 90 12.39 2.61 14.97
CA GLN A 90 13.58 1.89 14.52
C GLN A 90 13.70 1.80 12.98
N MET A 91 12.64 2.13 12.25
CA MET A 91 12.46 1.85 10.82
C MET A 91 12.85 2.98 9.87
N ARG A 92 13.30 4.13 10.39
CA ARG A 92 13.63 5.31 9.56
C ARG A 92 14.86 5.13 8.66
N GLU A 93 15.56 3.98 8.74
CA GLU A 93 16.83 3.72 8.05
C GLU A 93 16.90 2.33 7.38
N SER A 94 15.79 1.71 6.95
CA SER A 94 15.92 0.45 6.18
C SER A 94 16.61 0.69 4.82
N GLU A 95 17.67 -0.09 4.56
CA GLU A 95 18.51 -0.07 3.35
C GLU A 95 17.77 -0.53 2.07
N ASP A 96 16.55 -1.08 2.20
CA ASP A 96 15.77 -1.66 1.09
C ASP A 96 15.23 -0.61 0.08
N ASN A 97 15.27 0.68 0.44
CA ASN A 97 14.68 1.77 -0.34
C ASN A 97 15.36 1.99 -1.71
N ALA A 98 16.66 1.67 -1.82
CA ALA A 98 17.38 1.79 -3.09
C ALA A 98 16.93 0.72 -4.11
N ASN A 99 16.63 -0.49 -3.63
CA ASN A 99 16.18 -1.60 -4.47
C ASN A 99 14.77 -1.37 -5.02
N LEU A 100 13.88 -0.77 -4.22
CA LEU A 100 12.51 -0.44 -4.64
C LEU A 100 12.47 0.47 -5.88
N SER A 101 13.41 1.39 -6.01
CA SER A 101 13.44 2.34 -7.14
C SER A 101 14.20 1.82 -8.37
N ASN A 102 14.92 0.71 -8.26
CA ASN A 102 15.75 0.20 -9.34
C ASN A 102 14.95 -0.74 -10.26
N PRO A 103 14.67 -0.36 -11.52
CA PRO A 103 13.91 -1.18 -12.46
C PRO A 103 14.64 -2.44 -12.94
N ASP A 104 15.97 -2.50 -12.82
CA ASP A 104 16.76 -3.64 -13.28
C ASP A 104 16.86 -4.76 -12.23
N LEU A 105 16.40 -4.48 -11.01
CA LEU A 105 16.28 -5.47 -9.94
C LEU A 105 14.84 -5.97 -9.84
N PRO A 106 14.63 -7.26 -9.49
CA PRO A 106 13.30 -7.75 -9.19
C PRO A 106 12.69 -6.97 -8.01
N PRO A 107 11.35 -6.92 -7.91
CA PRO A 107 10.70 -6.36 -6.74
C PRO A 107 11.24 -7.00 -5.46
N PRO A 108 11.64 -6.21 -4.45
CA PRO A 108 12.06 -6.75 -3.17
C PRO A 108 10.90 -7.45 -2.46
N GLU A 109 11.23 -8.22 -1.42
CA GLU A 109 10.22 -8.82 -0.55
C GLU A 109 9.39 -7.75 0.17
N VAL A 110 8.23 -8.17 0.70
CA VAL A 110 7.34 -7.31 1.47
C VAL A 110 8.10 -6.70 2.66
N ASP A 111 7.80 -5.44 2.95
CA ASP A 111 8.41 -4.72 4.06
C ASP A 111 8.28 -5.48 5.38
N THR A 112 9.41 -5.69 6.07
CA THR A 112 9.47 -6.49 7.30
C THR A 112 8.58 -5.94 8.42
N SER A 113 8.37 -4.63 8.52
CA SER A 113 7.45 -4.07 9.54
C SER A 113 6.01 -4.45 9.28
N LEU A 114 5.59 -4.54 8.01
CA LEU A 114 4.25 -4.99 7.68
C LEU A 114 4.05 -6.45 8.07
N VAL A 115 5.05 -7.29 7.78
CA VAL A 115 5.03 -8.71 8.16
C VAL A 115 4.92 -8.87 9.68
N LYS A 116 5.73 -8.15 10.45
CA LYS A 116 5.67 -8.16 11.92
C LYS A 116 4.32 -7.69 12.45
N LEU A 117 3.81 -6.57 11.93
CA LEU A 117 2.48 -6.07 12.30
C LEU A 117 1.41 -7.13 12.07
N TYR A 118 1.46 -7.83 10.93
CA TYR A 118 0.50 -8.88 10.62
C TYR A 118 0.66 -10.12 11.51
N ASP A 119 1.88 -10.47 11.91
CA ASP A 119 2.12 -11.50 12.93
C ASP A 119 1.50 -11.12 14.28
N ASP A 120 1.72 -9.88 14.73
CA ASP A 120 1.16 -9.39 15.99
C ASP A 120 -0.37 -9.35 15.97
N ILE A 121 -0.96 -8.95 14.84
CA ILE A 121 -2.41 -9.00 14.62
C ILE A 121 -2.91 -10.44 14.69
N ARG A 122 -2.26 -11.39 14.01
CA ARG A 122 -2.63 -12.82 14.05
C ARG A 122 -2.60 -13.36 15.48
N ILE A 123 -1.55 -13.05 16.24
CA ILE A 123 -1.39 -13.48 17.63
C ILE A 123 -2.48 -12.86 18.52
N THR A 124 -2.74 -11.57 18.36
CA THR A 124 -3.72 -10.81 19.15
C THR A 124 -5.13 -11.31 18.87
N VAL A 125 -5.55 -11.38 17.61
CA VAL A 125 -6.89 -11.90 17.24
C VAL A 125 -7.09 -13.31 17.76
N ARG A 126 -6.08 -14.18 17.66
CA ARG A 126 -6.16 -15.55 18.20
C ARG A 126 -6.36 -15.59 19.70
N ARG A 127 -5.64 -14.75 20.45
CA ARG A 127 -5.78 -14.65 21.91
C ARG A 127 -7.15 -14.11 22.29
N GLU A 128 -7.56 -13.02 21.66
CA GLU A 128 -8.78 -12.31 22.02
C GLU A 128 -10.03 -13.08 21.63
N ALA A 129 -10.01 -13.89 20.59
CA ALA A 129 -11.21 -14.66 20.22
C ALA A 129 -11.67 -15.63 21.32
N GLY A 130 -10.73 -16.21 22.09
CA GLY A 130 -11.07 -17.07 23.23
C GLY A 130 -11.74 -16.27 24.36
N ILE A 131 -11.22 -15.09 24.66
CA ILE A 131 -11.80 -14.18 25.66
C ILE A 131 -13.19 -13.74 25.18
N ILE A 132 -13.28 -13.24 23.95
CA ILE A 132 -14.51 -12.75 23.32
C ILE A 132 -15.62 -13.82 23.40
N SER A 133 -15.29 -15.05 23.05
CA SER A 133 -16.24 -16.18 23.04
C SER A 133 -16.73 -16.56 24.45
N SER A 134 -15.91 -16.35 25.47
CA SER A 134 -16.24 -16.68 26.87
C SER A 134 -16.93 -15.54 27.62
N VAL A 135 -16.69 -14.30 27.21
CA VAL A 135 -17.12 -13.08 27.91
C VAL A 135 -18.40 -12.50 27.31
N PHE A 136 -18.49 -12.42 25.98
CA PHE A 136 -19.54 -11.62 25.35
C PHE A 136 -20.75 -12.48 24.96
N PRO A 137 -21.99 -11.98 25.17
CA PRO A 137 -23.20 -12.66 24.71
C PRO A 137 -23.31 -12.80 23.19
N GLN A 138 -22.63 -11.94 22.42
CA GLN A 138 -22.62 -11.96 20.95
C GLN A 138 -21.18 -11.91 20.40
N PRO A 139 -20.42 -13.01 20.47
CA PRO A 139 -18.99 -13.04 20.10
C PRO A 139 -18.71 -12.59 18.67
N ALA A 140 -19.56 -12.98 17.71
CA ALA A 140 -19.37 -12.65 16.29
C ALA A 140 -19.41 -11.13 16.02
N THR A 141 -20.34 -10.42 16.65
CA THR A 141 -20.45 -8.95 16.55
C THR A 141 -19.21 -8.26 17.12
N VAL A 142 -18.71 -8.74 18.27
CA VAL A 142 -17.51 -8.17 18.90
C VAL A 142 -16.27 -8.41 18.02
N MET A 143 -16.14 -9.61 17.46
CA MET A 143 -15.04 -9.93 16.54
C MET A 143 -15.11 -9.07 15.28
N GLN A 144 -16.30 -8.88 14.70
CA GLN A 144 -16.50 -7.99 13.56
C GLN A 144 -16.03 -6.57 13.86
N VAL A 145 -16.44 -5.98 14.98
CA VAL A 145 -16.04 -4.62 15.37
C VAL A 145 -14.53 -4.54 15.62
N LEU A 146 -13.95 -5.55 16.27
CA LEU A 146 -12.51 -5.63 16.49
C LEU A 146 -11.73 -5.64 15.17
N LEU A 147 -12.10 -6.53 14.23
CA LEU A 147 -11.44 -6.63 12.93
C LEU A 147 -11.58 -5.35 12.12
N GLN A 148 -12.78 -4.77 12.05
CA GLN A 148 -12.99 -3.47 11.39
C GLN A 148 -12.06 -2.40 11.95
N ARG A 149 -11.91 -2.34 13.28
CA ARG A 149 -11.03 -1.37 13.94
C ARG A 149 -9.56 -1.60 13.65
N VAL A 150 -9.11 -2.86 13.68
CA VAL A 150 -7.73 -3.25 13.34
C VAL A 150 -7.37 -2.80 11.93
N PHE A 151 -8.26 -3.06 10.97
CA PHE A 151 -8.04 -2.69 9.57
C PHE A 151 -8.05 -1.17 9.38
N ALA A 152 -9.09 -0.48 9.88
CA ALA A 152 -9.27 0.96 9.68
C ALA A 152 -8.22 1.84 10.40
N GLN A 153 -7.64 1.38 11.51
CA GLN A 153 -6.65 2.16 12.25
C GLN A 153 -5.24 1.61 12.10
N SER A 154 -5.00 0.36 12.52
CA SER A 154 -3.64 -0.16 12.63
C SER A 154 -3.05 -0.45 11.25
N ILE A 155 -3.76 -1.24 10.44
CA ILE A 155 -3.30 -1.61 9.10
C ILE A 155 -3.30 -0.40 8.17
N GLN A 156 -4.37 0.38 8.15
CA GLN A 156 -4.49 1.55 7.28
C GLN A 156 -3.36 2.55 7.53
N ASN A 157 -3.11 2.96 8.77
CA ASN A 157 -2.05 3.91 9.10
C ASN A 157 -0.67 3.39 8.66
N HIS A 158 -0.40 2.10 8.84
CA HIS A 158 0.87 1.49 8.45
C HIS A 158 1.06 1.46 6.93
N ILE A 159 0.02 1.06 6.18
CA ILE A 159 0.03 1.08 4.70
C ILE A 159 0.21 2.50 4.19
N GLU A 160 -0.56 3.47 4.71
CA GLU A 160 -0.42 4.89 4.34
C GLU A 160 1.01 5.38 4.55
N MET A 161 1.63 5.03 5.68
CA MET A 161 3.03 5.37 5.96
C MET A 161 4.01 4.74 4.98
N LEU A 162 3.87 3.45 4.66
CA LEU A 162 4.74 2.77 3.68
C LEU A 162 4.59 3.36 2.27
N LEU A 163 3.37 3.67 1.86
CA LEU A 163 3.07 4.29 0.58
C LEU A 163 3.61 5.72 0.49
N LEU A 164 3.42 6.54 1.53
CA LEU A 164 3.98 7.90 1.60
C LEU A 164 5.51 7.89 1.62
N ARG A 165 6.13 6.90 2.27
CA ARG A 165 7.58 6.73 2.29
C ARG A 165 8.11 6.36 0.91
N SER A 166 7.54 5.33 0.29
CA SER A 166 7.97 4.81 -1.03
C SER A 166 7.78 5.84 -2.15
N GLU A 167 6.71 6.64 -2.11
CA GLU A 167 6.45 7.71 -3.07
C GLU A 167 7.53 8.79 -3.09
N ARG A 168 8.20 9.05 -1.96
CA ARG A 168 9.32 10.01 -1.90
C ARG A 168 10.55 9.57 -2.66
N TYR A 169 10.69 8.26 -2.92
CA TYR A 169 11.83 7.72 -3.66
C TYR A 169 11.58 7.69 -5.16
N SER A 170 10.49 7.05 -5.59
CA SER A 170 10.09 7.02 -7.00
C SER A 170 8.65 6.53 -7.17
N GLU A 171 8.08 6.78 -8.36
CA GLU A 171 6.79 6.20 -8.74
C GLU A 171 6.84 4.67 -8.79
N LEU A 172 7.94 4.07 -9.28
CA LEU A 172 8.13 2.63 -9.29
C LEU A 172 8.17 2.04 -7.87
N ALA A 173 8.88 2.69 -6.94
CA ALA A 173 8.91 2.28 -5.55
C ALA A 173 7.52 2.28 -4.92
N TYR A 174 6.72 3.32 -5.17
CA TYR A 174 5.33 3.38 -4.74
C TYR A 174 4.50 2.22 -5.31
N LEU A 175 4.58 1.97 -6.62
CA LEU A 175 3.79 0.92 -7.29
C LEU A 175 4.17 -0.49 -6.79
N ARG A 176 5.46 -0.75 -6.60
CA ARG A 176 5.95 -2.01 -6.00
C ARG A 176 5.46 -2.17 -4.56
N THR A 177 5.55 -1.11 -3.76
CA THR A 177 5.08 -1.12 -2.38
C THR A 177 3.58 -1.39 -2.32
N LEU A 178 2.77 -0.70 -3.13
CA LEU A 178 1.32 -0.89 -3.21
C LEU A 178 0.92 -2.33 -3.58
N ALA A 179 1.56 -2.91 -4.59
CA ALA A 179 1.27 -4.28 -4.98
C ALA A 179 1.68 -5.28 -3.88
N SER A 180 2.85 -5.09 -3.26
CA SER A 180 3.33 -5.97 -2.19
C SER A 180 2.49 -5.89 -0.92
N THR A 181 2.02 -4.69 -0.54
CA THR A 181 1.15 -4.51 0.62
C THR A 181 -0.21 -5.13 0.35
N HIS A 182 -0.78 -4.92 -0.84
CA HIS A 182 -2.05 -5.53 -1.27
C HIS A 182 -2.02 -7.06 -1.19
N ALA A 183 -1.01 -7.68 -1.82
CA ALA A 183 -0.86 -9.14 -1.82
C ALA A 183 -0.71 -9.70 -0.40
N GLU A 184 0.04 -9.02 0.47
CA GLU A 184 0.24 -9.47 1.84
C GLU A 184 -1.01 -9.25 2.72
N THR A 185 -1.76 -8.15 2.51
CA THR A 185 -3.05 -7.94 3.20
C THR A 185 -4.05 -9.03 2.81
N LYS A 186 -4.11 -9.42 1.54
CA LYS A 186 -4.95 -10.52 1.05
C LYS A 186 -4.62 -11.84 1.76
N ARG A 187 -3.33 -12.16 1.92
CA ARG A 187 -2.88 -13.34 2.69
C ARG A 187 -3.29 -13.28 4.16
N LEU A 188 -3.19 -12.10 4.80
CA LEU A 188 -3.66 -11.91 6.17
C LEU A 188 -5.17 -12.20 6.25
N ILE A 189 -5.98 -11.67 5.34
CA ILE A 189 -7.43 -11.89 5.30
C ILE A 189 -7.74 -13.39 5.18
N GLU A 190 -7.11 -14.09 4.24
CA GLU A 190 -7.30 -15.53 4.08
C GLU A 190 -6.95 -16.31 5.36
N ASN A 191 -5.89 -15.91 6.07
CA ASN A 191 -5.51 -16.51 7.34
C ASN A 191 -6.56 -16.25 8.45
N LEU A 192 -7.07 -15.02 8.53
CA LEU A 192 -8.09 -14.64 9.51
C LEU A 192 -9.43 -15.33 9.22
N LYS A 193 -9.84 -15.44 7.95
CA LYS A 193 -11.02 -16.21 7.53
C LYS A 193 -10.89 -17.68 7.93
N PHE A 194 -9.75 -18.30 7.62
CA PHE A 194 -9.48 -19.68 8.01
C PHE A 194 -9.57 -19.87 9.53
N TYR A 195 -8.99 -18.95 10.29
CA TYR A 195 -9.06 -18.97 11.75
C TYR A 195 -10.51 -18.84 12.27
N CYS A 196 -11.27 -17.88 11.75
CA CYS A 196 -12.68 -17.66 12.10
C CYS A 196 -13.61 -18.81 11.70
N ASP A 197 -13.28 -19.62 10.68
CA ASP A 197 -14.07 -20.80 10.31
C ASP A 197 -13.72 -22.04 11.17
N LYS A 198 -12.43 -22.24 11.49
CA LYS A 198 -11.93 -23.50 12.08
C LYS A 198 -11.75 -23.48 13.58
N GLU A 199 -11.29 -22.38 14.15
CA GLU A 199 -10.84 -22.35 15.55
C GLU A 199 -11.86 -21.72 16.49
N VAL A 200 -12.81 -20.93 15.95
CA VAL A 200 -13.85 -20.25 16.72
C VAL A 200 -15.16 -20.40 15.97
N PRO A 201 -16.16 -21.18 16.44
CA PRO A 201 -17.43 -21.32 15.74
C PRO A 201 -18.29 -20.06 15.95
N LEU A 202 -17.86 -18.93 15.39
CA LEU A 202 -18.59 -17.66 15.38
C LEU A 202 -19.81 -17.72 14.45
N ARG A 203 -19.79 -18.62 13.46
CA ARG A 203 -20.87 -18.83 12.47
C ARG A 203 -22.17 -19.37 13.06
N ASP A 204 -22.09 -20.17 14.12
CA ASP A 204 -23.25 -20.81 14.75
C ASP A 204 -23.73 -20.07 16.01
N ALA A 205 -23.18 -18.89 16.28
CA ALA A 205 -23.60 -18.05 17.40
C ALA A 205 -25.00 -17.46 17.09
N ALA A 206 -26.04 -18.22 17.42
CA ALA A 206 -27.39 -17.70 17.48
C ALA A 206 -27.44 -16.55 18.50
N ASP A 207 -28.19 -15.50 18.18
CA ASP A 207 -28.46 -14.44 19.15
C ASP A 207 -29.20 -14.99 20.39
N ILE A 208 -29.41 -14.16 21.41
CA ILE A 208 -30.15 -14.53 22.64
C ILE A 208 -31.56 -15.10 22.33
N ASN A 209 -32.10 -14.86 21.12
CA ASN A 209 -33.40 -15.32 20.64
C ASN A 209 -33.34 -16.53 19.68
N GLY A 210 -32.17 -17.11 19.41
CA GLY A 210 -32.04 -18.25 18.50
C GLY A 210 -32.02 -17.90 17.01
N LEU A 211 -31.90 -16.61 16.65
CA LEU A 211 -31.82 -16.13 15.26
C LEU A 211 -30.36 -16.09 14.79
N PRO A 212 -30.09 -16.38 13.51
CA PRO A 212 -28.75 -16.27 12.95
C PRO A 212 -28.26 -14.83 13.06
N THR A 213 -27.05 -14.64 13.59
CA THR A 213 -26.43 -13.32 13.65
C THR A 213 -26.10 -12.83 12.24
N SER A 214 -26.32 -11.54 11.96
CA SER A 214 -25.98 -10.93 10.65
C SER A 214 -24.48 -10.65 10.48
N ALA A 215 -23.68 -10.88 11.53
CA ALA A 215 -22.25 -10.66 11.52
C ALA A 215 -21.55 -11.82 10.79
N SER A 216 -21.08 -11.56 9.56
CA SER A 216 -20.20 -12.45 8.81
C SER A 216 -18.77 -11.91 8.87
N PRO A 217 -17.84 -12.59 9.57
CA PRO A 217 -16.42 -12.21 9.60
C PRO A 217 -15.82 -12.19 8.20
N ASP A 218 -16.21 -13.12 7.33
CA ASP A 218 -15.71 -13.23 5.96
C ASP A 218 -16.08 -11.99 5.13
N GLU A 219 -17.37 -11.62 5.12
CA GLU A 219 -17.84 -10.41 4.42
C GLU A 219 -17.27 -9.13 5.03
N THR A 220 -16.98 -9.16 6.33
CA THR A 220 -16.34 -8.03 7.03
C THR A 220 -14.91 -7.86 6.54
N LEU A 221 -14.13 -8.94 6.49
CA LEU A 221 -12.75 -8.91 6.05
C LEU A 221 -12.64 -8.53 4.56
N ASP A 222 -13.55 -9.01 3.72
CA ASP A 222 -13.63 -8.60 2.31
C ASP A 222 -13.90 -7.10 2.18
N ARG A 223 -14.92 -6.59 2.90
CA ARG A 223 -15.19 -5.15 2.92
C ARG A 223 -14.00 -4.33 3.43
N CYS A 224 -13.29 -4.82 4.44
CA CYS A 224 -12.08 -4.16 4.92
C CYS A 224 -10.95 -4.14 3.88
N MET A 225 -10.83 -5.16 3.03
CA MET A 225 -9.90 -5.13 1.88
C MET A 225 -10.25 -4.00 0.92
N ASP A 226 -11.53 -3.93 0.54
CA ASP A 226 -12.02 -2.92 -0.40
C ASP A 226 -11.83 -1.52 0.16
N ASP A 227 -12.26 -1.28 1.39
CA ASP A 227 -12.16 0.02 2.07
C ASP A 227 -10.70 0.51 2.19
N LEU A 228 -9.74 -0.42 2.42
CA LEU A 228 -8.32 -0.09 2.51
C LEU A 228 -7.74 0.37 1.18
N PHE A 229 -8.07 -0.31 0.08
CA PHE A 229 -7.38 -0.13 -1.20
C PHE A 229 -8.15 0.70 -2.23
N VAL A 230 -9.46 0.93 -2.05
CA VAL A 230 -10.30 1.71 -2.97
C VAL A 230 -9.73 3.10 -3.25
N THR A 231 -9.12 3.75 -2.26
CA THR A 231 -8.53 5.07 -2.45
C THR A 231 -7.35 5.07 -3.44
N TYR A 232 -6.65 3.93 -3.58
CA TYR A 232 -5.48 3.76 -4.45
C TYR A 232 -5.80 3.15 -5.81
N THR A 233 -6.75 2.21 -5.88
CA THR A 233 -7.04 1.42 -7.09
C THR A 233 -8.20 1.98 -7.92
N GLU A 234 -9.20 2.61 -7.30
CA GLU A 234 -10.43 3.02 -7.96
C GLU A 234 -10.22 4.17 -8.98
N GLY A 235 -11.07 4.21 -10.02
CA GLY A 235 -11.14 5.32 -10.97
C GLY A 235 -9.94 5.39 -11.93
N GLY A 236 -9.23 4.27 -12.09
CA GLY A 236 -8.02 4.17 -12.91
C GLY A 236 -6.85 4.99 -12.36
N ARG A 237 -6.87 5.36 -11.07
CA ARG A 237 -5.78 6.09 -10.42
C ARG A 237 -4.47 5.30 -10.47
N TYR A 238 -4.54 4.03 -10.08
CA TYR A 238 -3.44 3.08 -10.21
C TYR A 238 -2.93 3.01 -11.66
N LEU A 239 -3.81 2.72 -12.62
CA LEU A 239 -3.43 2.52 -14.02
C LEU A 239 -2.76 3.76 -14.63
N LYS A 240 -3.22 4.98 -14.30
CA LYS A 240 -2.58 6.22 -14.74
C LYS A 240 -1.16 6.34 -14.20
N LYS A 241 -0.96 6.08 -12.91
CA LYS A 241 0.36 6.15 -12.26
C LYS A 241 1.32 5.09 -12.82
N GLU A 242 0.82 3.88 -13.08
CA GLU A 242 1.57 2.81 -13.74
C GLU A 242 2.01 3.22 -15.17
N GLN A 243 1.09 3.78 -15.96
CA GLN A 243 1.41 4.27 -17.32
C GLN A 243 2.43 5.42 -17.31
N GLU A 244 2.32 6.35 -16.36
CA GLU A 244 3.28 7.46 -16.21
C GLU A 244 4.67 6.95 -15.83
N SER A 245 4.74 6.01 -14.89
CA SER A 245 5.99 5.33 -14.49
C SER A 245 6.62 4.60 -15.67
N LEU A 246 5.86 3.78 -16.40
CA LEU A 246 6.34 3.05 -17.58
C LEU A 246 6.86 3.99 -18.67
N ARG A 247 6.17 5.10 -18.96
CA ARG A 247 6.63 6.09 -19.95
C ARG A 247 7.97 6.70 -19.55
N LYS A 248 8.17 7.00 -18.26
CA LYS A 248 9.44 7.53 -17.75
C LYS A 248 10.55 6.48 -17.84
N LEU A 249 10.29 5.26 -17.40
CA LEU A 249 11.28 4.17 -17.42
C LEU A 249 11.72 3.82 -18.86
N PHE A 250 10.75 3.57 -19.76
CA PHE A 250 11.06 3.30 -21.17
C PHE A 250 11.69 4.51 -21.86
N GLY A 251 11.22 5.72 -21.54
CA GLY A 251 11.80 6.96 -22.04
C GLY A 251 13.28 7.09 -21.67
N ASN A 252 13.64 6.78 -20.42
CA ASN A 252 15.03 6.82 -19.95
C ASN A 252 15.90 5.81 -20.71
N ILE A 253 15.45 4.56 -20.85
CA ILE A 253 16.19 3.51 -21.56
C ILE A 253 16.41 3.88 -23.04
N VAL A 254 15.37 4.39 -23.70
CA VAL A 254 15.39 4.68 -25.15
C VAL A 254 15.97 6.07 -25.45
N SER A 255 16.16 6.93 -24.44
CA SER A 255 16.64 8.32 -24.63
C SER A 255 18.00 8.40 -25.31
N GLU A 256 18.95 7.56 -24.92
CA GLU A 256 20.29 7.50 -25.49
C GLU A 256 20.23 7.14 -26.99
N PHE A 257 19.40 6.16 -27.34
CA PHE A 257 19.16 5.75 -28.72
C PHE A 257 18.50 6.88 -29.55
N LEU A 258 17.47 7.54 -29.02
CA LEU A 258 16.80 8.65 -29.70
C LEU A 258 17.74 9.83 -29.92
N ASN A 259 18.56 10.14 -28.92
CA ASN A 259 19.58 11.19 -29.01
C ASN A 259 20.61 10.87 -30.08
N ALA A 260 21.13 9.63 -30.12
CA ALA A 260 22.06 9.19 -31.16
C ALA A 260 21.45 9.28 -32.57
N MET A 261 20.18 8.86 -32.72
CA MET A 261 19.46 8.94 -33.98
C MET A 261 19.22 10.39 -34.43
N GLN A 262 18.88 11.29 -33.49
CA GLN A 262 18.71 12.72 -33.77
C GLN A 262 20.03 13.38 -34.15
N GLN A 263 21.12 13.09 -33.44
CA GLN A 263 22.46 13.57 -33.78
C GLN A 263 22.88 13.11 -35.18
N ARG A 264 22.58 11.87 -35.57
CA ARG A 264 22.80 11.39 -36.94
C ARG A 264 22.00 12.18 -37.97
N LYS A 265 20.72 12.44 -37.73
CA LYS A 265 19.88 13.25 -38.64
C LYS A 265 20.46 14.66 -38.82
N ILE A 266 20.87 15.31 -37.73
CA ILE A 266 21.48 16.64 -37.77
C ILE A 266 22.82 16.61 -38.52
N THR A 267 23.68 15.62 -38.24
CA THR A 267 24.97 15.45 -38.92
C THR A 267 24.79 15.15 -40.40
N SER A 268 23.83 14.31 -40.78
CA SER A 268 23.49 14.03 -42.18
C SER A 268 23.01 15.28 -42.93
N VAL A 269 22.12 16.07 -42.33
CA VAL A 269 21.63 17.32 -42.92
C VAL A 269 22.75 18.38 -42.98
N ARG A 270 23.61 18.44 -41.97
CA ARG A 270 24.81 19.31 -41.97
C ARG A 270 25.78 18.91 -43.07
N ASN A 271 26.06 17.63 -43.25
CA ASN A 271 26.95 17.12 -44.29
C ASN A 271 26.38 17.40 -45.68
N GLN A 272 25.07 17.24 -45.87
CA GLN A 272 24.38 17.67 -47.11
C GLN A 272 24.50 19.18 -47.31
N SER A 273 24.33 20.01 -46.27
CA SER A 273 24.50 21.46 -46.38
C SER A 273 25.95 21.87 -46.70
N VAL A 274 26.95 21.17 -46.17
CA VAL A 274 28.37 21.41 -46.48
C VAL A 274 28.69 20.97 -47.90
N LEU A 275 28.16 19.84 -48.36
CA LEU A 275 28.27 19.38 -49.75
C LEU A 275 27.59 20.37 -50.72
N THR A 276 26.42 20.90 -50.38
CA THR A 276 25.76 21.94 -51.19
C THR A 276 26.56 23.24 -51.21
N ARG A 277 27.15 23.68 -50.08
CA ARG A 277 28.00 24.87 -50.04
C ARG A 277 29.28 24.70 -50.85
N THR A 278 29.94 23.56 -50.76
CA THR A 278 31.15 23.26 -51.51
C THR A 278 30.87 23.08 -53.00
N LEU A 279 29.77 22.42 -53.37
CA LEU A 279 29.32 22.31 -54.76
C LEU A 279 28.97 23.68 -55.34
N ASN A 280 28.29 24.55 -54.58
CA ASN A 280 28.00 25.92 -55.01
C ASN A 280 29.26 26.77 -55.15
N GLN A 281 30.28 26.59 -54.30
CA GLN A 281 31.59 27.25 -54.44
C GLN A 281 32.35 26.78 -55.68
N ILE A 282 32.30 25.48 -56.00
CA ILE A 282 32.91 24.93 -57.21
C ILE A 282 32.14 25.43 -58.46
N SER A 283 30.81 25.49 -58.38
CA SER A 283 29.96 25.95 -59.48
C SER A 283 30.03 27.46 -59.69
N SER A 284 30.36 28.25 -58.66
CA SER A 284 30.62 29.70 -58.78
C SER A 284 32.03 30.04 -59.25
N ASN A 285 32.95 29.06 -59.30
CA ASN A 285 34.35 29.26 -59.72
C ASN A 285 34.63 28.79 -61.16
N SER A 286 33.61 28.62 -62.00
CA SER A 286 33.78 28.28 -63.42
C SER A 286 34.26 29.46 -64.30
N SER A 287 35.14 30.31 -63.79
CA SER A 287 35.80 31.38 -64.55
C SER A 287 37.16 31.71 -63.93
N GLY A 288 38.19 30.95 -64.33
CA GLY A 288 39.58 31.28 -64.00
C GLY A 288 40.45 30.05 -63.80
N ILE A 289 41.10 29.60 -64.88
CA ILE A 289 42.19 28.62 -64.81
C ILE A 289 43.47 29.35 -64.36
N MET A 290 44.21 28.78 -63.40
CA MET A 290 45.70 28.62 -63.34
C MET A 290 46.25 28.73 -61.90
N SER A 291 46.64 27.60 -61.30
CA SER A 291 47.96 27.34 -60.67
C SER A 291 47.93 26.06 -59.83
N PRO A 292 48.88 25.11 -60.00
CA PRO A 292 49.01 23.96 -59.12
C PRO A 292 49.96 24.33 -57.97
N SER A 293 49.47 24.35 -56.74
CA SER A 293 50.31 24.26 -55.55
C SER A 293 49.93 23.02 -54.73
N THR A 294 50.96 22.26 -54.44
CA THR A 294 51.00 20.97 -53.75
C THR A 294 50.25 20.94 -52.42
N PRO A 295 49.41 19.93 -52.13
CA PRO A 295 49.03 19.62 -50.77
C PRO A 295 50.08 18.70 -50.13
N SER A 296 50.80 19.19 -49.13
CA SER A 296 51.56 18.35 -48.19
C SER A 296 50.59 17.67 -47.22
N PRO A 297 50.65 16.34 -47.02
CA PRO A 297 49.97 15.72 -45.88
C PRO A 297 50.90 15.84 -44.67
N LEU A 298 50.58 16.74 -43.74
CA LEU A 298 51.07 16.62 -42.36
C LEU A 298 50.20 15.58 -41.66
N ILE A 299 50.74 14.36 -41.60
CA ILE A 299 50.35 13.33 -40.65
C ILE A 299 50.66 13.91 -39.28
N ASN A 300 49.64 14.37 -38.55
CA ASN A 300 49.76 14.60 -37.11
C ASN A 300 49.08 13.45 -36.39
N ASP A 301 49.84 12.37 -36.29
CA ASP A 301 49.58 11.25 -35.41
C ASP A 301 49.83 11.73 -33.97
N SER A 302 48.75 12.08 -33.28
CA SER A 302 48.78 12.30 -31.83
C SER A 302 47.65 11.49 -31.20
N VAL A 303 47.92 10.19 -31.08
CA VAL A 303 47.30 9.30 -30.11
C VAL A 303 47.60 9.86 -28.71
N GLN A 304 46.70 10.70 -28.20
CA GLN A 304 46.63 10.97 -26.76
C GLN A 304 45.77 9.89 -26.14
N TYR A 305 46.46 8.92 -25.53
CA TYR A 305 45.91 8.02 -24.53
C TYR A 305 45.29 8.85 -23.39
N SER A 306 43.98 9.07 -23.43
CA SER A 306 43.21 9.40 -22.24
C SER A 306 42.86 8.08 -21.53
N LEU A 307 43.75 7.63 -20.63
CA LEU A 307 43.33 6.77 -19.52
C LEU A 307 42.37 7.61 -18.65
N SER A 308 41.09 7.56 -18.97
CA SER A 308 40.02 7.87 -18.04
C SER A 308 39.32 6.56 -17.74
N GLY A 309 39.69 5.96 -16.61
CA GLY A 309 38.86 4.96 -15.95
C GLY A 309 37.54 5.64 -15.58
N ARG A 310 36.56 5.52 -16.46
CA ARG A 310 35.15 5.62 -16.10
C ARG A 310 34.67 4.20 -15.90
N ASP A 311 34.14 3.96 -14.71
CA ASP A 311 33.33 2.78 -14.43
C ASP A 311 32.37 2.54 -15.61
N LYS A 312 32.30 1.30 -16.07
CA LYS A 312 31.42 0.88 -17.17
C LYS A 312 29.96 1.07 -16.73
N GLU A 313 29.41 2.26 -16.91
CA GLU A 313 27.98 2.41 -17.17
C GLU A 313 27.71 1.70 -18.50
N SER A 314 26.92 0.63 -18.45
CA SER A 314 26.44 -0.07 -19.62
C SER A 314 25.62 0.89 -20.47
N SER A 315 26.17 1.33 -21.61
CA SER A 315 25.42 2.13 -22.59
C SER A 315 24.24 1.31 -23.12
N ASN A 316 23.08 1.95 -23.23
CA ASN A 316 21.85 1.31 -23.75
C ASN A 316 21.87 1.17 -25.28
N VAL A 317 23.01 1.49 -25.90
CA VAL A 317 23.15 1.62 -27.34
C VAL A 317 24.39 0.87 -27.84
N VAL A 318 24.24 0.14 -28.94
CA VAL A 318 25.33 -0.53 -29.64
C VAL A 318 25.57 0.17 -30.97
N VAL A 319 26.79 0.68 -31.19
CA VAL A 319 27.20 1.27 -32.47
C VAL A 319 27.47 0.13 -33.46
N VAL A 320 26.78 0.16 -34.60
CA VAL A 320 26.76 -0.90 -35.62
C VAL A 320 27.61 -0.55 -36.85
N ASP A 321 27.78 0.74 -37.17
CA ASP A 321 28.62 1.17 -38.29
C ASP A 321 29.57 2.32 -37.94
N GLU A 322 30.61 2.49 -38.76
CA GLU A 322 31.58 3.61 -38.66
C GLU A 322 30.94 4.98 -38.95
N ASN A 323 29.70 5.00 -39.45
CA ASN A 323 28.92 6.21 -39.72
C ASN A 323 28.09 6.67 -38.50
N GLY A 324 28.22 6.00 -37.35
CA GLY A 324 27.49 6.32 -36.12
C GLY A 324 26.04 5.83 -36.11
N PHE A 325 25.71 4.79 -36.88
CA PHE A 325 24.46 4.06 -36.75
C PHE A 325 24.47 3.25 -35.46
N CYS A 326 23.40 3.40 -34.70
CA CYS A 326 23.24 2.85 -33.37
C CYS A 326 21.97 1.99 -33.35
N LEU A 327 22.01 0.86 -32.65
CA LEU A 327 20.85 0.06 -32.28
C LEU A 327 20.68 0.05 -30.77
N LEU A 328 19.48 -0.24 -30.29
CA LEU A 328 19.27 -0.47 -28.87
C LEU A 328 20.02 -1.76 -28.45
N ALA A 329 20.73 -1.71 -27.34
CA ALA A 329 21.45 -2.87 -26.82
C ALA A 329 20.48 -4.02 -26.49
N PRO A 330 20.87 -5.29 -26.66
CA PRO A 330 20.05 -6.43 -26.26
C PRO A 330 19.63 -6.36 -24.78
N ASP A 331 20.53 -5.92 -23.90
CA ASP A 331 20.26 -5.77 -22.46
C ASP A 331 19.20 -4.70 -22.18
N ALA A 332 19.19 -3.60 -22.93
CA ALA A 332 18.16 -2.57 -22.85
C ALA A 332 16.79 -3.07 -23.34
N VAL A 333 16.75 -3.91 -24.38
CA VAL A 333 15.52 -4.58 -24.82
C VAL A 333 15.01 -5.53 -23.73
N LEU A 334 15.89 -6.32 -23.13
CA LEU A 334 15.53 -7.23 -22.04
C LEU A 334 15.02 -6.46 -20.81
N SER A 335 15.65 -5.34 -20.45
CA SER A 335 15.20 -4.48 -19.35
C SER A 335 13.78 -3.93 -19.61
N ILE A 336 13.49 -3.44 -20.83
CA ILE A 336 12.13 -3.01 -21.21
C ILE A 336 11.11 -4.14 -21.04
N LEU A 337 11.44 -5.36 -21.50
CA LEU A 337 10.56 -6.52 -21.37
C LEU A 337 10.32 -6.91 -19.90
N ASN A 338 11.37 -6.89 -19.08
CA ASN A 338 11.27 -7.21 -17.65
C ASN A 338 10.42 -6.18 -16.90
N ILE A 339 10.66 -4.89 -17.12
CA ILE A 339 9.86 -3.79 -16.54
C ILE A 339 8.39 -3.94 -16.94
N HIS A 340 8.13 -4.27 -18.21
CA HIS A 340 6.76 -4.46 -18.68
C HIS A 340 6.09 -5.69 -18.05
N ALA A 341 6.80 -6.82 -17.97
CA ALA A 341 6.29 -8.02 -17.32
C ALA A 341 5.97 -7.77 -15.85
N GLU A 342 6.82 -7.01 -15.15
CA GLU A 342 6.60 -6.60 -13.77
C GLU A 342 5.36 -5.70 -13.61
N ALA A 343 5.15 -4.76 -14.52
CA ALA A 343 3.95 -3.94 -14.55
C ALA A 343 2.68 -4.79 -14.80
N ILE A 344 2.74 -5.78 -15.68
CA ILE A 344 1.61 -6.70 -15.91
C ILE A 344 1.29 -7.49 -14.64
N MET A 345 2.30 -7.98 -13.91
CA MET A 345 2.07 -8.68 -12.63
C MET A 345 1.36 -7.79 -11.62
N ARG A 346 1.75 -6.49 -11.52
CA ARG A 346 1.05 -5.53 -10.67
C ARG A 346 -0.38 -5.25 -11.14
N CYS A 347 -0.61 -5.14 -12.45
CA CYS A 347 -1.95 -4.98 -12.99
C CYS A 347 -2.83 -6.17 -12.61
N VAL A 348 -2.36 -7.40 -12.76
CA VAL A 348 -3.12 -8.60 -12.36
C VAL A 348 -3.43 -8.60 -10.86
N GLU A 349 -2.49 -8.19 -10.01
CA GLU A 349 -2.71 -8.13 -8.56
C GLU A 349 -3.70 -7.02 -8.17
N LEU A 350 -3.66 -5.87 -8.84
CA LEU A 350 -4.37 -4.64 -8.43
C LEU A 350 -5.64 -4.33 -9.24
N GLU A 351 -5.87 -4.97 -10.39
CA GLU A 351 -7.08 -4.77 -11.23
C GLU A 351 -8.25 -5.69 -10.86
N ASP A 352 -8.12 -6.57 -9.88
CA ASP A 352 -9.13 -7.60 -9.57
C ASP A 352 -10.24 -7.14 -8.59
N ALA A 353 -10.76 -5.91 -8.76
CA ALA A 353 -11.84 -5.39 -7.91
C ALA A 353 -12.96 -4.62 -8.65
N GLN A 354 -12.97 -4.57 -9.98
CA GLN A 354 -13.96 -3.75 -10.73
C GLN A 354 -14.88 -4.56 -11.67
N GLU A 355 -14.63 -5.85 -11.90
CA GLU A 355 -15.47 -6.71 -12.75
C GLU A 355 -15.77 -8.05 -12.06
N SER A 356 -16.76 -8.05 -11.17
CA SER A 356 -17.52 -9.26 -10.77
C SER A 356 -18.94 -8.86 -10.37
#